data_AF-A0A0K9PG58-F1
#
_entry.id   AF-A0A0K9PG58-F1
#
_cell.length_a   1.000
_cell.length_b   1.000
_cell.length_c   1.000
_cell.angle_alpha   90.00
_cell.angle_beta   90.00
_cell.angle_gamma   90.00
#
_symmetry.space_group_name_H-M   'P 1'
#
loop_
_entity.id
_entity.type
_entity.pdbx_description
1 polymer ?
#
loop_
_entity_poly.entity_id
_entity_poly.type
_entity_poly.pdbx_seq_one_letter_code
_entity_poly.pdbx_strand_id
1 'polypeptide(L)'
;MKTMEDGQVMLYSSSVNGQEAKIPYPWLVFNEKIKVNTVFLRDSTAVSDSVLLLFGGNVSRGHRDGHLKMLGGYLEFFMKPDLAEMYLKLKRELDDYILCKMLNPKMKIKLSEELISVVRLLIIEDQCNGRFTFGRQEVIPKKSKPLISKSSEGGDVNVKGLLQTLLARAGHDVPRYRTKELRNNHFKAAVEFNGMQFVGQSCSNKKLAEKDAAKEALEWLNCGSSSDLRLKDAK
;
A
#
# COMPACT_ATOMS: atom_id res chain seq x y z
N MET A 1 8.96 -15.97 5.64
CA MET A 1 7.91 -15.24 6.38
C MET A 1 8.57 -14.52 7.54
N LYS A 2 7.90 -13.56 8.18
CA LYS A 2 8.48 -12.84 9.32
C LYS A 2 7.48 -12.68 10.47
N THR A 3 8.00 -12.67 11.69
CA THR A 3 7.28 -12.29 12.91
C THR A 3 7.91 -11.02 13.50
N MET A 4 7.16 -10.32 14.35
CA MET A 4 7.64 -9.09 14.99
C MET A 4 8.82 -9.35 15.94
N GLU A 5 8.77 -10.48 16.67
CA GLU A 5 9.74 -10.83 17.70
C GLU A 5 11.00 -11.50 17.13
N ASP A 6 10.84 -12.39 16.15
CA ASP A 6 11.91 -13.28 15.71
C ASP A 6 12.51 -12.90 14.34
N GLY A 7 11.93 -11.90 13.66
CA GLY A 7 12.32 -11.56 12.30
C GLY A 7 11.97 -12.71 11.35
N GLN A 8 12.95 -13.24 10.62
CA GLN A 8 12.70 -14.30 9.63
C GLN A 8 12.34 -15.63 10.31
N VAL A 9 11.20 -16.20 9.90
CA VAL A 9 10.72 -17.50 10.33
C VAL A 9 10.43 -18.41 9.13
N MET A 10 10.49 -19.71 9.38
CA MET A 10 10.21 -20.77 8.41
C MET A 10 8.95 -21.55 8.82
N LEU A 11 8.28 -22.20 7.87
CA LEU A 11 7.22 -23.16 8.18
C LEU A 11 7.85 -24.52 8.46
N TYR A 12 7.30 -25.25 9.42
CA TYR A 12 7.72 -26.63 9.68
C TYR A 12 7.30 -27.55 8.53
N SER A 13 8.11 -28.55 8.19
CA SER A 13 7.88 -29.42 7.02
C SER A 13 6.61 -30.29 7.12
N SER A 14 6.16 -30.58 8.34
CA SER A 14 4.88 -31.26 8.58
C SER A 14 3.68 -30.31 8.66
N SER A 15 3.89 -28.99 8.55
CA SER A 15 2.79 -28.02 8.42
C SER A 15 2.22 -28.13 7.01
N VAL A 16 0.90 -28.12 6.85
CA VAL A 16 0.25 -28.15 5.52
C VAL A 16 0.75 -26.98 4.67
N ASN A 17 0.78 -25.77 5.22
CA ASN A 17 1.32 -24.60 4.53
C ASN A 17 2.83 -24.71 4.23
N GLY A 18 3.57 -25.56 4.95
CA GLY A 18 4.98 -25.84 4.68
C GLY A 18 5.21 -26.74 3.47
N GLN A 19 4.17 -27.44 3.01
CA GLN A 19 4.20 -28.30 1.83
C GLN A 19 3.62 -27.61 0.58
N GLU A 20 2.93 -26.49 0.77
CA GLU A 20 2.33 -25.72 -0.32
C GLU A 20 3.37 -24.84 -1.04
N ALA A 21 3.32 -24.82 -2.37
CA ALA A 21 4.19 -23.96 -3.18
C ALA A 21 3.80 -22.47 -3.06
N LYS A 22 2.52 -22.19 -2.80
CA LYS A 22 2.00 -20.83 -2.69
C LYS A 22 0.86 -20.78 -1.67
N ILE A 23 0.98 -19.86 -0.72
CA ILE A 23 -0.07 -19.58 0.26
C ILE A 23 -1.00 -18.51 -0.33
N PRO A 24 -2.33 -18.72 -0.32
CA PRO A 24 -3.28 -17.83 -1.01
C PRO A 24 -3.43 -16.46 -0.33
N TYR A 25 -3.16 -16.36 0.96
CA TYR A 25 -3.32 -15.14 1.75
C TYR A 25 -1.98 -14.54 2.22
N PRO A 26 -1.90 -13.20 2.39
CA PRO A 26 -0.65 -12.53 2.74
C PRO A 26 -0.23 -12.74 4.20
N TRP A 27 -1.16 -13.09 5.09
CA TRP A 27 -0.92 -13.26 6.52
C TRP A 27 -1.04 -14.71 6.97
N LEU A 28 -0.26 -15.04 7.99
CA LEU A 28 -0.35 -16.31 8.70
C LEU A 28 -0.53 -16.04 10.19
N VAL A 29 -1.54 -16.69 10.76
CA VAL A 29 -1.68 -16.84 12.21
C VAL A 29 -1.10 -18.21 12.58
N PHE A 30 -0.38 -18.28 13.69
CA PHE A 30 0.21 -19.51 14.20
C PHE A 30 -0.07 -19.62 15.70
N ASN A 31 -0.16 -20.86 16.22
CA ASN A 31 -0.29 -21.12 17.65
C ASN A 31 1.07 -21.46 18.27
N GLU A 32 1.84 -22.36 17.66
CA GLU A 32 3.12 -22.81 18.20
C GLU A 32 4.31 -22.47 17.28
N LYS A 33 5.37 -21.90 17.89
CA LYS A 33 6.69 -21.75 17.27
C LYS A 33 7.73 -22.54 18.06
N ILE A 34 8.67 -23.16 17.35
CA ILE A 34 9.80 -23.89 17.94
C ILE A 34 11.09 -23.27 17.43
N LYS A 35 12.04 -23.06 18.34
CA LYS A 35 13.38 -22.60 18.02
C LYS A 35 14.39 -23.69 18.31
N VAL A 36 15.09 -24.12 17.27
CA VAL A 36 16.28 -24.98 17.40
C VAL A 36 17.50 -24.18 16.93
N ASN A 37 17.77 -24.19 15.63
CA ASN A 37 18.75 -23.31 14.98
C ASN A 37 18.08 -22.14 14.25
N THR A 38 16.84 -22.33 13.85
CA THR A 38 15.96 -21.35 13.20
C THR A 38 14.59 -21.46 13.84
N VAL A 39 13.81 -20.38 13.80
CA VAL A 39 12.43 -20.39 14.30
C VAL A 39 11.51 -20.98 13.24
N PHE A 40 10.78 -22.03 13.62
CA PHE A 40 9.81 -22.71 12.79
C PHE A 40 8.40 -22.56 13.36
N LEU A 41 7.42 -22.25 12.51
CA LEU A 41 6.01 -22.27 12.85
C LEU A 41 5.47 -23.70 12.62
N ARG A 42 4.96 -24.36 13.67
CA ARG A 42 4.45 -25.74 13.61
C ARG A 42 3.12 -25.79 12.88
N ASP A 43 2.16 -25.07 13.43
CA ASP A 43 0.83 -24.91 12.89
C ASP A 43 0.67 -23.48 12.36
N SER A 44 -0.09 -23.34 11.28
CA SER A 44 -0.40 -22.03 10.74
C SER A 44 -1.69 -22.06 9.93
N THR A 45 -2.42 -20.95 9.96
CA THR A 45 -3.61 -20.72 9.14
C THR A 45 -3.42 -19.42 8.38
N ALA A 46 -3.62 -19.49 7.06
CA ALA A 46 -3.55 -18.33 6.20
C ALA A 46 -4.84 -17.50 6.35
N VAL A 47 -4.73 -16.19 6.55
CA VAL A 47 -5.88 -15.31 6.84
C VAL A 47 -5.86 -14.04 5.97
N SER A 48 -7.05 -13.53 5.66
CA SER A 48 -7.24 -12.34 4.86
C SER A 48 -7.03 -11.04 5.65
N ASP A 49 -7.01 -9.93 4.92
CA ASP A 49 -6.90 -8.59 5.51
C ASP A 49 -8.13 -8.21 6.30
N SER A 50 -9.33 -8.58 5.82
CA SER A 50 -10.57 -8.32 6.55
C SER A 50 -10.57 -9.00 7.91
N VAL A 51 -10.12 -10.25 7.97
CA VAL A 51 -10.03 -10.99 9.23
C VAL A 51 -9.08 -10.28 10.20
N LEU A 52 -7.91 -9.87 9.71
CA LEU A 52 -6.92 -9.19 10.54
C LEU A 52 -7.40 -7.79 10.98
N LEU A 53 -7.99 -6.99 10.09
CA LEU A 53 -8.49 -5.67 10.41
C LEU A 53 -9.67 -5.69 11.39
N LEU A 54 -10.54 -6.68 11.32
CA LEU A 54 -11.70 -6.78 12.22
C LEU A 54 -11.30 -7.38 13.58
N PHE A 55 -10.60 -8.51 13.59
CA PHE A 55 -10.35 -9.30 14.79
C PHE A 55 -8.93 -9.20 15.35
N GLY A 56 -8.03 -8.52 14.64
CA GLY A 56 -6.69 -8.26 15.11
C GLY A 56 -6.63 -7.16 16.18
N GLY A 57 -5.43 -6.61 16.34
CA GLY A 57 -5.16 -5.57 17.32
C GLY A 57 -5.82 -4.23 17.00
N ASN A 58 -5.43 -3.20 17.77
CA ASN A 58 -5.95 -1.85 17.56
C ASN A 58 -5.53 -1.31 16.19
N VAL A 59 -6.50 -0.78 15.45
CA VAL A 59 -6.31 -0.22 14.12
C VAL A 59 -6.37 1.30 14.22
N SER A 60 -5.37 1.96 13.65
CA SER A 60 -5.24 3.43 13.67
C SER A 60 -5.07 3.97 12.25
N ARG A 61 -5.46 5.23 12.04
CA ARG A 61 -5.21 5.91 10.76
C ARG A 61 -3.71 6.18 10.59
N GLY A 62 -3.24 5.98 9.37
CA GLY A 62 -1.90 6.29 8.93
C GLY A 62 -1.74 7.74 8.48
N HIS A 63 -0.69 8.01 7.72
CA HIS A 63 -0.34 9.36 7.27
C HIS A 63 -1.20 9.90 6.12
N ARG A 64 -1.94 9.05 5.42
CA ARG A 64 -2.73 9.40 4.23
C ARG A 64 -4.09 8.73 4.30
N ASP A 65 -5.05 9.25 3.55
CA ASP A 65 -6.38 8.65 3.47
C ASP A 65 -6.29 7.22 2.93
N GLY A 66 -7.09 6.32 3.49
CA GLY A 66 -7.05 4.90 3.14
C GLY A 66 -5.86 4.12 3.70
N HIS A 67 -4.95 4.75 4.44
CA HIS A 67 -3.86 4.07 5.14
C HIS A 67 -4.28 3.70 6.57
N LEU A 68 -4.26 2.41 6.90
CA LEU A 68 -4.47 1.90 8.25
C LEU A 68 -3.19 1.24 8.80
N LYS A 69 -2.96 1.38 10.10
CA LYS A 69 -1.81 0.82 10.82
C LYS A 69 -2.27 -0.02 12.00
N MET A 70 -1.60 -1.14 12.22
CA MET A 70 -1.72 -1.97 13.42
C MET A 70 -0.33 -2.24 14.01
N LEU A 71 -0.27 -2.51 15.31
CA LEU A 71 0.97 -2.79 16.04
C LEU A 71 2.02 -1.68 15.83
N GLY A 72 1.61 -0.42 16.00
CA GLY A 72 2.50 0.73 15.84
C GLY A 72 3.01 0.96 14.41
N GLY A 73 2.38 0.36 13.39
CA GLY A 73 2.82 0.44 11.99
C GLY A 73 3.70 -0.73 11.56
N TYR A 74 3.84 -1.78 12.39
CA TYR A 74 4.45 -3.03 11.95
C TYR A 74 3.62 -3.67 10.81
N LEU A 75 2.30 -3.54 10.89
CA LEU A 75 1.36 -3.93 9.84
C LEU A 75 0.73 -2.68 9.26
N GLU A 76 0.85 -2.51 7.94
CA GLU A 76 0.30 -1.38 7.19
C GLU A 76 -0.64 -1.88 6.09
N PHE A 77 -1.81 -1.25 5.99
CA PHE A 77 -2.86 -1.59 5.04
C PHE A 77 -3.19 -0.36 4.19
N PHE A 78 -3.20 -0.53 2.86
CA PHE A 78 -3.49 0.54 1.92
C PHE A 78 -4.72 0.17 1.09
N MET A 79 -5.75 1.00 1.18
CA MET A 79 -7.02 0.79 0.50
C MET A 79 -7.70 2.11 0.15
N LYS A 80 -8.90 2.05 -0.45
CA LYS A 80 -9.69 3.26 -0.70
C LYS A 80 -10.09 3.93 0.62
N PRO A 81 -10.14 5.28 0.69
CA PRO A 81 -10.53 6.00 1.91
C PRO A 81 -11.86 5.51 2.51
N ASP A 82 -12.89 5.37 1.67
CA ASP A 82 -14.22 4.91 2.10
C ASP A 82 -14.18 3.49 2.70
N LEU A 83 -13.35 2.61 2.13
CA LEU A 83 -13.19 1.24 2.62
C LEU A 83 -12.48 1.23 3.98
N ALA A 84 -11.43 2.06 4.14
CA ALA A 84 -10.74 2.20 5.41
C ALA A 84 -11.66 2.73 6.52
N GLU A 85 -12.49 3.74 6.20
CA GLU A 85 -13.47 4.27 7.14
C GLU A 85 -14.51 3.22 7.52
N MET A 86 -14.99 2.45 6.54
CA MET A 86 -15.90 1.33 6.76
C MET A 86 -15.29 0.31 7.73
N TYR A 87 -14.04 -0.13 7.54
CA TYR A 87 -13.39 -1.07 8.47
C TYR A 87 -13.24 -0.50 9.88
N LEU A 88 -12.86 0.79 10.02
CA LEU A 88 -12.74 1.43 11.33
C LEU A 88 -14.09 1.50 12.05
N LYS A 89 -15.15 1.88 11.34
CA LYS A 89 -16.51 1.94 11.90
C LYS A 89 -17.00 0.55 12.28
N LEU A 90 -16.84 -0.43 11.39
CA LEU A 90 -17.29 -1.80 11.60
C LEU A 90 -16.55 -2.47 12.76
N LYS A 91 -15.23 -2.26 12.86
CA LYS A 91 -14.43 -2.74 13.99
C LYS A 91 -14.94 -2.17 15.30
N ARG A 92 -15.18 -0.85 15.38
CA ARG A 92 -15.69 -0.21 16.60
C ARG A 92 -17.05 -0.79 17.01
N GLU A 93 -18.00 -0.90 16.06
CA GLU A 93 -19.31 -1.47 16.34
C GLU A 93 -19.23 -2.93 16.80
N LEU A 94 -18.31 -3.70 16.21
CA LEU A 94 -18.05 -5.08 16.62
C LEU A 94 -17.43 -5.17 18.01
N ASP A 95 -16.43 -4.35 18.32
CA ASP A 95 -15.78 -4.30 19.63
C ASP A 95 -16.79 -3.87 20.72
N ASP A 96 -17.60 -2.84 20.46
CA ASP A 96 -18.68 -2.39 21.36
C ASP A 96 -19.71 -3.50 21.60
N TYR A 97 -20.07 -4.23 20.54
CA TYR A 97 -20.99 -5.36 20.62
C TYR A 97 -20.41 -6.52 21.46
N ILE A 98 -19.14 -6.86 21.26
CA ILE A 98 -18.43 -7.88 22.04
C ILE A 98 -18.39 -7.47 23.51
N LEU A 99 -18.05 -6.21 23.81
CA LEU A 99 -18.04 -5.69 25.17
C LEU A 99 -19.41 -5.76 25.83
N CYS A 100 -20.47 -5.36 25.13
CA CYS A 100 -21.85 -5.50 25.62
C CYS A 100 -22.22 -6.96 25.92
N LYS A 101 -21.80 -7.89 25.05
CA LYS A 101 -22.01 -9.33 25.25
C LYS A 101 -21.23 -9.87 26.44
N MET A 102 -20.03 -9.37 26.70
CA MET A 102 -19.23 -9.74 27.87
C MET A 102 -19.85 -9.23 29.18
N LEU A 103 -20.35 -7.98 29.18
CA LEU A 103 -21.04 -7.38 30.34
C LEU A 103 -22.39 -8.04 30.61
N ASN A 104 -23.09 -8.48 29.56
CA ASN A 104 -24.34 -9.20 29.67
C ASN A 104 -24.31 -10.51 28.86
N PRO A 105 -23.79 -11.62 29.44
CA PRO A 105 -23.70 -12.91 28.75
C PRO A 105 -25.05 -13.46 28.25
N LYS A 106 -26.18 -13.05 28.85
CA LYS A 106 -27.53 -13.45 28.44
C LYS A 106 -28.09 -12.62 27.28
N MET A 107 -27.38 -11.59 26.83
CA MET A 107 -27.77 -10.77 25.67
C MET A 107 -27.97 -11.67 24.44
N LYS A 108 -29.14 -11.58 23.80
CA LYS A 108 -29.46 -12.37 22.62
C LYS A 108 -28.71 -11.81 21.40
N ILE A 109 -28.01 -12.69 20.68
CA ILE A 109 -27.25 -12.33 19.47
C ILE A 109 -28.17 -11.89 18.32
N LYS A 110 -29.45 -12.25 18.37
CA LYS A 110 -30.46 -11.88 17.36
C LYS A 110 -30.65 -10.36 17.18
N LEU A 111 -30.29 -9.55 18.16
CA LEU A 111 -30.41 -8.08 18.07
C LEU A 111 -29.33 -7.47 17.15
N SER A 112 -28.31 -8.22 16.76
CA SER A 112 -27.20 -7.77 15.90
C SER A 112 -27.01 -8.64 14.65
N GLU A 113 -28.06 -9.36 14.21
CA GLU A 113 -28.01 -10.17 12.98
C GLU A 113 -27.50 -9.35 11.79
N GLU A 114 -27.85 -8.07 11.70
CA GLU A 114 -27.38 -7.18 10.65
C GLU A 114 -25.86 -7.00 10.70
N LEU A 115 -25.30 -6.62 11.86
CA LEU A 115 -23.86 -6.42 12.04
C LEU A 115 -23.07 -7.71 11.74
N ILE A 116 -23.53 -8.84 12.30
CA ILE A 116 -22.87 -10.13 12.08
C ILE A 116 -22.98 -10.58 10.63
N SER A 117 -24.11 -10.31 9.97
CA SER A 117 -24.30 -10.61 8.54
C SER A 117 -23.40 -9.75 7.66
N VAL A 118 -23.26 -8.45 7.96
CA VAL A 118 -22.33 -7.55 7.24
C VAL A 118 -20.90 -8.02 7.41
N VAL A 119 -20.47 -8.37 8.63
CA VAL A 119 -19.13 -8.92 8.89
C VAL A 119 -18.91 -10.22 8.11
N ARG A 120 -19.88 -11.13 8.12
CA ARG A 120 -19.80 -12.39 7.35
C ARG A 120 -19.68 -12.15 5.85
N LEU A 121 -20.53 -11.29 5.30
CA LEU A 121 -20.51 -10.95 3.88
C LEU A 121 -19.17 -10.33 3.49
N LEU A 122 -18.66 -9.41 4.29
CA LEU A 122 -17.37 -8.74 4.05
C LEU A 122 -16.20 -9.73 4.02
N ILE A 123 -16.21 -10.75 4.90
CA ILE A 123 -15.16 -11.78 4.93
C ILE A 123 -15.29 -12.76 3.77
N ILE A 124 -16.51 -13.15 3.39
CA ILE A 124 -16.76 -14.09 2.29
C ILE A 124 -16.36 -13.47 0.94
N GLU A 125 -16.68 -12.19 0.74
CA GLU A 125 -16.37 -11.44 -0.47
C GLU A 125 -14.96 -10.83 -0.46
N ASP A 126 -14.13 -11.17 0.52
CA ASP A 126 -12.76 -10.65 0.60
C ASP A 126 -11.90 -11.25 -0.52
N GLN A 127 -11.67 -10.43 -1.55
CA GLN A 127 -10.86 -10.81 -2.69
C GLN A 127 -9.36 -10.82 -2.37
N CYS A 128 -8.95 -10.39 -1.17
CA CYS A 128 -7.54 -10.35 -0.75
C CYS A 128 -6.63 -9.62 -1.75
N ASN A 129 -7.19 -8.66 -2.49
CA ASN A 129 -6.54 -7.94 -3.57
C ASN A 129 -5.51 -6.91 -3.08
N GLY A 130 -5.33 -6.78 -1.77
CA GLY A 130 -4.63 -5.62 -1.26
C GLY A 130 -3.13 -5.64 -1.60
N ARG A 131 -2.62 -4.43 -1.80
CA ARG A 131 -1.22 -4.15 -2.10
C ARG A 131 -0.53 -3.87 -0.77
N PHE A 132 -0.12 -4.93 -0.09
CA PHE A 132 0.48 -4.83 1.24
C PHE A 132 1.98 -4.64 1.16
N THR A 133 2.48 -3.65 1.90
CA THR A 133 3.91 -3.42 2.05
C THR A 133 4.29 -3.64 3.50
N PHE A 134 5.11 -4.65 3.76
CA PHE A 134 5.80 -4.79 5.03
C PHE A 134 6.98 -3.82 5.11
N GLY A 135 7.12 -3.09 6.21
CA GLY A 135 8.33 -2.36 6.55
C GLY A 135 8.63 -1.15 5.66
N ARG A 136 7.62 -0.36 5.29
CA ARG A 136 7.90 0.98 4.75
C ARG A 136 8.45 1.82 5.91
N GLN A 137 9.77 1.83 6.03
CA GLN A 137 10.45 2.62 7.05
C GLN A 137 10.00 4.07 6.92
N GLU A 138 9.48 4.62 8.03
CA GLU A 138 9.12 6.01 8.13
C GLU A 138 10.32 6.86 7.68
N VAL A 139 10.16 7.60 6.60
CA VAL A 139 10.90 8.86 6.49
C VAL A 139 10.21 9.79 7.46
N ILE A 140 10.59 9.70 8.74
CA ILE A 140 10.38 10.80 9.67
C ILE A 140 11.00 12.01 8.95
N PRO A 141 10.25 13.07 8.64
CA PRO A 141 10.86 14.28 8.11
C PRO A 141 11.79 14.79 9.22
N LYS A 142 13.08 14.51 9.08
CA LYS A 142 14.12 15.16 9.88
C LYS A 142 13.82 16.65 9.76
N LYS A 143 13.51 17.30 10.89
CA LYS A 143 13.35 18.76 10.98
C LYS A 143 14.51 19.38 10.21
N SER A 144 14.24 19.85 9.00
CA SER A 144 15.23 20.51 8.18
C SER A 144 15.52 21.84 8.87
N LYS A 145 16.73 21.94 9.44
CA LYS A 145 17.31 23.23 9.81
C LYS A 145 17.20 24.15 8.59
N PRO A 146 16.86 25.44 8.77
CA PRO A 146 16.80 26.35 7.65
C PRO A 146 18.23 26.61 7.18
N LEU A 147 18.52 26.22 5.94
CA LEU A 147 19.70 26.69 5.22
C LEU A 147 19.20 27.50 4.04
N ILE A 148 19.13 28.81 4.29
CA ILE A 148 18.90 29.83 3.30
C ILE A 148 20.12 29.91 2.36
N SER A 149 19.79 29.99 1.08
CA SER A 149 20.55 30.56 -0.04
C SER A 149 21.84 29.87 -0.48
N LYS A 150 21.85 29.47 -1.76
CA LYS A 150 22.63 30.20 -2.77
C LYS A 150 22.07 29.92 -4.16
N SER A 151 21.70 31.01 -4.83
CA SER A 151 21.57 31.15 -6.28
C SER A 151 22.77 30.53 -7.02
N SER A 152 22.53 29.69 -8.02
CA SER A 152 23.40 29.49 -9.20
C SER A 152 22.72 28.58 -10.23
N GLU A 153 22.53 29.15 -11.41
CA GLU A 153 22.55 28.59 -12.77
C GLU A 153 22.80 27.08 -12.98
N GLY A 154 22.05 26.51 -13.94
CA GLY A 154 22.57 25.53 -14.89
C GLY A 154 23.02 24.17 -14.35
N GLY A 155 22.08 23.32 -13.96
CA GLY A 155 22.35 21.90 -13.69
C GLY A 155 21.27 21.02 -14.30
N ASP A 156 21.63 20.28 -15.35
CA ASP A 156 20.77 19.29 -16.01
C ASP A 156 20.35 18.20 -15.02
N VAL A 157 19.23 18.41 -14.34
CA VAL A 157 18.63 17.39 -13.48
C VAL A 157 18.35 16.19 -14.37
N ASN A 158 19.00 15.05 -14.10
CA ASN A 158 18.83 13.82 -14.87
C ASN A 158 17.45 13.18 -14.56
N VAL A 159 16.39 13.82 -15.05
CA VAL A 159 14.97 13.47 -14.83
C VAL A 159 14.69 12.02 -15.22
N LYS A 160 15.36 11.53 -16.28
CA LYS A 160 15.23 10.15 -16.74
C LYS A 160 15.84 9.14 -15.76
N GLY A 161 17.02 9.43 -15.23
CA GLY A 161 17.67 8.61 -14.20
C GLY A 161 16.90 8.61 -12.88
N LEU A 162 16.32 9.75 -12.50
CA LEU A 162 15.45 9.86 -11.33
C LEU A 162 14.19 9.01 -11.49
N LEU A 163 13.53 9.08 -12.65
CA LEU A 163 12.35 8.26 -12.95
C LEU A 163 12.68 6.76 -12.93
N GLN A 164 13.80 6.36 -13.55
CA GLN A 164 14.24 4.97 -13.55
C GLN A 164 14.53 4.46 -12.12
N THR A 165 15.17 5.27 -11.29
CA THR A 165 15.47 4.91 -9.89
C THR A 165 14.19 4.77 -9.06
N LEU A 166 13.21 5.66 -9.27
CA LEU A 166 11.92 5.60 -8.58
C LEU A 166 11.09 4.39 -9.01
N LEU A 167 11.07 4.07 -10.30
CA LEU A 167 10.37 2.89 -10.81
C LEU A 167 11.03 1.59 -10.32
N ALA A 168 12.36 1.50 -10.37
CA ALA A 168 13.10 0.35 -9.83
C ALA A 168 12.83 0.17 -8.32
N ARG A 169 12.80 1.26 -7.55
CA ARG A 169 12.46 1.24 -6.12
C ARG A 169 11.01 0.82 -5.86
N ALA A 170 10.09 1.15 -6.76
CA ALA A 170 8.69 0.76 -6.69
C ALA A 170 8.43 -0.68 -7.19
N GLY A 171 9.47 -1.40 -7.61
CA GLY A 171 9.35 -2.75 -8.18
C GLY A 171 8.67 -2.78 -9.54
N HIS A 172 8.82 -1.70 -10.32
CA HIS A 172 8.17 -1.51 -11.61
C HIS A 172 9.14 -1.75 -12.77
N ASP A 173 8.60 -2.10 -13.94
CA ASP A 173 9.39 -2.31 -15.15
C ASP A 173 10.10 -1.02 -15.60
N VAL A 174 11.24 -1.18 -16.27
CA VAL A 174 12.04 -0.06 -16.76
C VAL A 174 11.25 0.83 -17.74
N PRO A 175 11.36 2.17 -17.60
CA PRO A 175 10.57 3.09 -18.42
C PRO A 175 10.97 3.05 -19.89
N ARG A 176 9.99 2.86 -20.78
CA ARG A 176 10.19 2.77 -22.23
C ARG A 176 9.73 4.06 -22.90
N TYR A 177 10.64 4.73 -23.60
CA TYR A 177 10.34 6.00 -24.27
C TYR A 177 9.99 5.78 -25.74
N ARG A 178 8.94 6.46 -26.21
CA ARG A 178 8.55 6.53 -27.62
C ARG A 178 8.42 7.98 -28.04
N THR A 179 9.16 8.38 -29.07
CA THR A 179 9.12 9.75 -29.57
C THR A 179 8.57 9.78 -30.98
N LYS A 180 7.56 10.61 -31.21
CA LYS A 180 6.95 10.86 -32.52
C LYS A 180 7.25 12.29 -32.94
N GLU A 181 7.71 12.43 -34.18
CA GLU A 181 7.90 13.73 -34.81
C GLU A 181 6.58 14.20 -35.42
N LEU A 182 6.17 15.42 -35.08
CA LEU A 182 4.97 16.07 -35.58
C LEU A 182 5.32 17.00 -36.74
N ARG A 183 4.31 17.45 -37.48
CA ARG A 183 4.48 18.49 -38.50
C ARG A 183 4.83 19.81 -37.81
N ASN A 184 5.79 20.55 -38.39
CA ASN A 184 6.40 21.81 -37.90
C ASN A 184 7.65 21.66 -36.99
N ASN A 185 8.49 20.62 -37.16
CA ASN A 185 9.74 20.41 -36.38
C ASN A 185 9.53 20.36 -34.85
N HIS A 186 8.39 19.83 -34.40
CA HIS A 186 8.12 19.59 -32.99
C HIS A 186 8.08 18.09 -32.72
N PHE A 187 8.63 17.66 -31.59
CA PHE A 187 8.69 16.29 -31.13
C PHE A 187 7.77 16.11 -29.92
N LYS A 188 7.02 15.01 -29.91
CA LYS A 188 6.21 14.61 -28.75
C LYS A 188 6.68 13.24 -28.29
N ALA A 189 7.05 13.15 -27.02
CA ALA A 189 7.49 11.90 -26.42
C ALA A 189 6.43 11.37 -25.46
N ALA A 190 6.38 10.06 -25.36
CA ALA A 190 5.60 9.33 -24.39
C ALA A 190 6.50 8.36 -23.63
N VAL A 191 6.34 8.26 -22.33
CA VAL A 191 7.00 7.27 -21.48
C VAL A 191 5.98 6.23 -21.03
N GLU A 192 6.35 4.96 -21.16
CA GLU A 192 5.50 3.81 -20.89
C GLU A 192 6.15 2.94 -19.81
N PHE A 193 5.43 2.65 -18.72
CA PHE A 193 5.85 1.71 -17.69
C PHE A 193 4.61 1.06 -17.05
N ASN A 194 4.66 -0.23 -16.71
CA ASN A 194 3.54 -0.99 -16.14
C ASN A 194 2.19 -0.83 -16.88
N GLY A 195 2.19 -0.73 -18.21
CA GLY A 195 0.97 -0.52 -19.00
C GLY A 195 0.37 0.90 -18.90
N MET A 196 1.01 1.82 -18.18
CA MET A 196 0.65 3.24 -18.13
C MET A 196 1.49 4.02 -19.14
N GLN A 197 0.88 4.99 -19.82
CA GLN A 197 1.55 5.84 -20.79
C GLN A 197 1.34 7.32 -20.44
N PHE A 198 2.44 8.05 -20.27
CA PHE A 198 2.44 9.49 -19.98
C PHE A 198 3.02 10.23 -21.17
N VAL A 199 2.27 11.20 -21.70
CA VAL A 199 2.65 11.93 -22.90
C VAL A 199 3.03 13.35 -22.52
N GLY A 200 4.28 13.73 -22.81
CA GLY A 200 4.77 15.09 -22.58
C GLY A 200 4.24 16.09 -23.60
N GLN A 201 4.50 17.37 -23.34
CA GLN A 201 4.19 18.45 -24.27
C GLN A 201 5.03 18.35 -25.55
N SER A 202 4.55 19.00 -26.62
CA SER A 202 5.26 19.05 -27.89
C SER A 202 6.38 20.08 -27.82
N CYS A 203 7.63 19.64 -27.99
CA CYS A 203 8.83 20.47 -27.83
C CYS A 203 9.69 20.47 -29.10
N SER A 204 10.48 21.51 -29.31
CA SER A 204 11.32 21.66 -30.52
C SER A 204 12.50 20.69 -30.60
N ASN A 205 12.79 19.92 -29.54
CA ASN A 205 13.93 19.02 -29.49
C ASN A 205 13.56 17.67 -28.85
N LYS A 206 13.99 16.57 -29.46
CA LYS A 206 13.69 15.19 -29.02
C LYS A 206 14.05 14.94 -27.56
N LYS A 207 15.22 15.43 -27.13
CA LYS A 207 15.70 15.26 -25.74
C LYS A 207 14.82 16.01 -24.72
N LEU A 208 14.34 17.20 -25.08
CA LEU A 208 13.44 18.00 -24.25
C LEU A 208 12.06 17.36 -24.15
N ALA A 209 11.51 16.88 -25.27
CA ALA A 209 10.22 16.17 -25.26
C ALA A 209 10.25 14.93 -24.35
N GLU A 210 11.33 14.14 -24.40
CA GLU A 210 11.50 12.97 -23.52
C GLU A 210 11.70 13.36 -22.04
N LYS A 211 12.33 14.52 -21.78
CA LYS A 211 12.49 15.06 -20.43
C LYS A 211 11.15 15.53 -19.86
N ASP A 212 10.31 16.16 -20.67
CA ASP A 212 8.97 16.59 -20.26
C ASP A 212 8.03 15.41 -20.05
N ALA A 213 8.08 14.38 -20.90
CA ALA A 213 7.33 13.15 -20.66
C ALA A 213 7.76 12.45 -19.36
N ALA A 214 9.06 12.45 -19.05
CA ALA A 214 9.57 11.92 -17.78
C ALA A 214 9.15 12.78 -16.58
N LYS A 215 9.06 14.11 -16.76
CA LYS A 215 8.61 15.04 -15.74
C LYS A 215 7.12 14.85 -15.41
N GLU A 216 6.26 14.69 -16.41
CA GLU A 216 4.84 14.36 -16.23
C GLU A 216 4.65 13.03 -15.48
N ALA A 217 5.44 12.00 -15.83
CA ALA A 217 5.43 10.72 -15.11
C ALA A 217 5.92 10.86 -13.66
N LEU A 218 6.95 11.68 -13.41
CA LEU A 218 7.45 11.95 -12.06
C LEU A 218 6.47 12.77 -11.23
N GLU A 219 5.84 13.77 -11.84
CA GLU A 219 4.79 14.55 -11.23
C GLU A 219 3.61 13.66 -10.90
N TRP A 220 3.23 12.70 -11.74
CA TRP A 220 2.21 11.71 -11.39
C TRP A 220 2.64 10.83 -10.21
N LEU A 221 3.88 10.33 -10.21
CA LEU A 221 4.44 9.55 -9.08
C LEU A 221 4.49 10.37 -7.77
N ASN A 222 4.72 11.68 -7.87
CA ASN A 222 4.77 12.61 -6.73
C ASN A 222 3.38 13.13 -6.34
N CYS A 223 2.45 13.34 -7.27
CA CYS A 223 1.11 13.87 -7.02
C CYS A 223 0.12 12.76 -6.63
N GLY A 224 0.45 11.49 -6.90
CA GLY A 224 -0.10 10.34 -6.17
C GLY A 224 0.20 10.38 -4.65
N SER A 225 0.95 11.39 -4.18
CA SER A 225 1.10 11.73 -2.76
C SER A 225 0.43 13.04 -2.31
N SER A 226 -0.27 13.79 -3.18
CA SER A 226 -0.84 15.10 -2.83
C SER A 226 -2.05 15.63 -3.63
N SER A 227 -2.71 14.86 -4.50
CA SER A 227 -3.88 15.39 -5.25
C SER A 227 -5.14 14.54 -5.12
N ASP A 228 -5.92 14.83 -4.07
CA ASP A 228 -7.37 14.58 -4.06
C ASP A 228 -8.17 15.87 -3.77
N LEU A 229 -7.56 17.05 -4.01
CA LEU A 229 -8.24 18.33 -3.94
C LEU A 229 -7.86 19.23 -5.11
N ARG A 230 -8.53 19.01 -6.25
CA ARG A 230 -9.05 20.05 -7.16
C ARG A 230 -9.76 19.43 -8.37
N LEU A 231 -11.04 19.08 -8.18
CA LEU A 231 -12.01 18.99 -9.28
C LEU A 231 -13.44 19.23 -8.77
N LYS A 232 -13.65 20.43 -8.23
CA LYS A 232 -14.88 21.24 -8.25
C LYS A 232 -14.32 22.67 -8.20
N ASP A 233 -14.16 23.38 -9.30
CA ASP A 233 -15.25 24.02 -10.04
C ASP A 233 -14.92 24.15 -11.54
N ALA A 234 -15.84 23.66 -12.37
CA ALA A 234 -16.11 24.19 -13.70
C ALA A 234 -17.56 23.83 -14.04
N LYS A 235 -18.46 24.77 -13.77
CA LYS A 235 -19.72 24.91 -14.49
C LYS A 235 -19.58 26.13 -15.38
#